data_AF-A0A552ADK6-F1
#
_entry.id   AF-A0A552ADK6-F1
#
_cell.length_a   1.000
_cell.length_b   1.000
_cell.length_c   1.000
_cell.angle_alpha   90.00
_cell.angle_beta   90.00
_cell.angle_gamma   90.00
#
_symmetry.space_group_name_H-M   'P 1'
#
loop_
_entity.id
_entity.type
_entity.pdbx_description
1 polymer ?
#
loop_
_entity_poly.entity_id
_entity_poly.type
_entity_poly.pdbx_seq_one_letter_code
_entity_poly.pdbx_strand_id
1 'polypeptide(L)'
;MASIETVLRELSVAYGIYIVKNEIPKTEDPQKFIEICKKAIVKDDINESQYDSIKGLPSFTNARTQIINNGMKLAKIICSHDEFNKISAKPEIKWVGNSQKNELIDITVDNFEFSLKEKSNILNNMGLYQLINLLTDDTQKRGIHIFQTYAKDEYNQWFVFTWGKLLEYLDQHGDWHYVNEKKGARSQITKNNNDEIKFNYSDPVENKSATLPCNPQLTYDTYEKETTATIREKTLSKWISQELRNQDDYLQLKAKCSEQAGKSLVNYLKNHLSPNLSNLKKLLQILDRQYYYAKTNDSKQEIYKVPSEKEFNSIIKISKIDYEVPKSQLNIITTIENTETGDILQLRNELRYSHGQFNGIPEAKLYIHNSLNQESLSKIYKPIYPTR
;
A
#
# COMPACT_ATOMS: atom_id res chain seq x y z
N MET A 1 18.06 -14.13 -6.00
CA MET A 1 18.21 -13.93 -7.45
C MET A 1 16.89 -13.40 -7.99
N ALA A 2 16.92 -12.41 -8.88
CA ALA A 2 15.72 -11.94 -9.58
C ALA A 2 15.14 -13.06 -10.47
N SER A 3 13.83 -13.04 -10.75
CA SER A 3 13.23 -14.00 -11.67
C SER A 3 13.74 -13.77 -13.10
N ILE A 4 13.74 -14.83 -13.93
CA ILE A 4 14.12 -14.74 -15.34
C ILE A 4 13.29 -13.67 -16.06
N GLU A 5 12.00 -13.56 -15.73
CA GLU A 5 11.07 -12.60 -16.30
C GLU A 5 11.46 -11.14 -15.95
N THR A 6 11.94 -10.91 -14.72
CA THR A 6 12.46 -9.60 -14.29
C THR A 6 13.70 -9.22 -15.09
N VAL A 7 14.65 -10.16 -15.22
CA VAL A 7 15.88 -9.94 -16.00
C VAL A 7 15.56 -9.69 -17.47
N LEU A 8 14.65 -10.47 -18.06
CA LEU A 8 14.23 -10.30 -19.46
C LEU A 8 13.57 -8.95 -19.71
N ARG A 9 12.76 -8.44 -18.77
CA ARG A 9 12.15 -7.10 -18.88
C ARG A 9 13.22 -6.02 -19.03
N GLU A 10 14.28 -6.10 -18.23
CA GLU A 10 15.33 -5.09 -18.21
C GLU A 10 16.24 -5.20 -19.45
N LEU A 11 16.70 -6.42 -19.75
CA LEU A 11 17.57 -6.67 -20.90
C LEU A 11 16.87 -6.44 -22.23
N SER A 12 15.57 -6.71 -22.35
CA SER A 12 14.85 -6.54 -23.61
C SER A 12 14.79 -5.09 -24.07
N VAL A 13 14.80 -4.12 -23.16
CA VAL A 13 14.86 -2.69 -23.52
C VAL A 13 16.26 -2.33 -24.00
N ALA A 14 17.31 -2.73 -23.27
CA ALA A 14 18.70 -2.51 -23.68
C ALA A 14 19.00 -3.15 -25.05
N TYR A 15 18.59 -4.42 -25.22
CA TYR A 15 18.60 -5.15 -26.48
C TYR A 15 17.90 -4.37 -27.59
N GLY A 16 16.67 -3.91 -27.32
CA GLY A 16 15.87 -3.20 -28.30
C GLY A 16 16.48 -1.89 -28.77
N ILE A 17 17.04 -1.10 -27.86
CA ILE A 17 17.71 0.16 -28.19
C ILE A 17 18.90 -0.12 -29.10
N TYR A 18 19.71 -1.11 -28.74
CA TYR A 18 20.88 -1.49 -29.52
C TYR A 18 20.51 -1.94 -30.93
N ILE A 19 19.53 -2.83 -31.09
CA ILE A 19 19.17 -3.33 -32.41
C ILE A 19 18.45 -2.28 -33.27
N VAL A 20 17.67 -1.37 -32.66
CA VAL A 20 17.05 -0.26 -33.38
C VAL A 20 18.10 0.72 -33.89
N LYS A 21 19.09 1.09 -33.07
CA LYS A 21 20.15 2.03 -33.46
C LYS A 21 21.15 1.45 -34.47
N ASN A 22 21.34 0.14 -34.50
CA ASN A 22 22.26 -0.55 -35.41
C ASN A 22 21.55 -1.28 -36.56
N GLU A 23 20.24 -1.12 -36.70
CA GLU A 23 19.42 -1.77 -37.74
C GLU A 23 19.57 -3.31 -37.79
N ILE A 24 19.74 -3.93 -36.62
CA ILE A 24 19.92 -5.38 -36.48
C ILE A 24 18.55 -6.07 -36.42
N PRO A 25 18.34 -7.20 -37.13
CA PRO A 25 17.10 -7.96 -37.02
C PRO A 25 16.85 -8.51 -35.61
N LYS A 26 15.57 -8.52 -35.19
CA LYS A 26 15.15 -9.17 -33.95
C LYS A 26 15.47 -10.68 -34.00
N THR A 27 15.93 -11.24 -32.89
CA THR A 27 16.07 -12.69 -32.68
C THR A 27 15.12 -13.20 -31.61
N GLU A 28 14.67 -14.44 -31.75
CA GLU A 28 13.91 -15.18 -30.73
C GLU A 28 14.72 -16.35 -30.15
N ASP A 29 15.97 -16.48 -30.58
CA ASP A 29 16.92 -17.44 -30.03
C ASP A 29 17.57 -16.88 -28.75
N PRO A 30 17.48 -17.59 -27.60
CA PRO A 30 18.03 -17.13 -26.33
C PRO A 30 19.54 -16.88 -26.33
N GLN A 31 20.31 -17.68 -27.07
CA GLN A 31 21.78 -17.52 -27.12
C GLN A 31 22.15 -16.25 -27.88
N LYS A 32 21.60 -16.06 -29.08
CA LYS A 32 21.79 -14.84 -29.88
C LYS A 32 21.28 -13.59 -29.15
N PHE A 33 20.17 -13.70 -28.41
CA PHE A 33 19.66 -12.60 -27.60
C PHE A 33 20.71 -12.13 -26.58
N ILE A 34 21.31 -13.07 -25.84
CA ILE A 34 22.37 -12.77 -24.86
C ILE A 34 23.64 -12.25 -25.53
N GLU A 35 24.05 -12.80 -26.67
CA GLU A 35 25.20 -12.28 -27.43
C GLU A 35 25.02 -10.82 -27.84
N ILE A 36 23.80 -10.43 -28.24
CA ILE A 36 23.47 -9.05 -28.56
C ILE A 36 23.45 -8.20 -27.28
N CYS A 37 22.86 -8.68 -26.18
CA CYS A 37 22.88 -7.97 -24.90
C CYS A 37 24.32 -7.69 -24.41
N LYS A 38 25.24 -8.65 -24.54
CA LYS A 38 26.66 -8.48 -24.22
C LYS A 38 27.37 -7.42 -25.06
N LYS A 39 26.91 -7.19 -26.30
CA LYS A 39 27.42 -6.11 -27.17
C LYS A 39 26.76 -4.76 -26.88
N ALA A 40 25.51 -4.79 -26.43
CA ALA A 40 24.74 -3.59 -26.12
C ALA A 40 25.18 -2.95 -24.80
N ILE A 41 25.43 -3.76 -23.77
CA ILE A 41 25.70 -3.31 -22.40
C ILE A 41 27.21 -3.17 -22.17
N VAL A 42 27.61 -2.14 -21.42
CA VAL A 42 29.00 -1.91 -21.01
C VAL A 42 29.53 -3.14 -20.25
N LYS A 43 30.75 -3.58 -20.61
CA LYS A 43 31.31 -4.86 -20.18
C LYS A 43 31.36 -5.06 -18.66
N ASP A 44 31.62 -3.98 -17.92
CA ASP A 44 31.76 -4.02 -16.46
C ASP A 44 30.42 -4.18 -15.71
N ASP A 45 29.29 -3.99 -16.42
CA ASP A 45 27.92 -4.12 -15.88
C ASP A 45 27.28 -5.48 -16.21
N ILE A 46 28.08 -6.46 -16.65
CA ILE A 46 27.58 -7.78 -17.02
C ILE A 46 27.49 -8.69 -15.79
N ASN A 47 26.27 -9.14 -15.48
CA ASN A 47 26.04 -10.22 -14.52
C ASN A 47 25.97 -11.57 -15.25
N GLU A 48 27.11 -12.25 -15.36
CA GLU A 48 27.22 -13.53 -16.09
C GLU A 48 26.25 -14.60 -15.56
N SER A 49 26.00 -14.66 -14.25
CA SER A 49 25.07 -15.65 -13.67
C SER A 49 23.63 -15.49 -14.16
N GLN A 50 23.17 -14.25 -14.35
CA GLN A 50 21.84 -13.96 -14.87
C GLN A 50 21.76 -14.24 -16.38
N TYR A 51 22.83 -13.95 -17.12
CA TYR A 51 22.92 -14.28 -18.54
C TYR A 51 22.93 -15.79 -18.78
N ASP A 52 23.68 -16.56 -17.99
CA ASP A 52 23.73 -18.01 -18.10
C ASP A 52 22.34 -18.64 -17.90
N SER A 53 21.54 -18.09 -16.98
CA SER A 53 20.17 -18.55 -16.73
C SER A 53 19.24 -18.39 -17.95
N ILE A 54 19.48 -17.37 -18.79
CA ILE A 54 18.72 -17.13 -20.02
C ILE A 54 19.32 -17.91 -21.19
N LYS A 55 20.66 -17.93 -21.30
CA LYS A 55 21.39 -18.63 -22.36
C LYS A 55 21.13 -20.14 -22.32
N GLY A 56 20.93 -20.71 -21.14
CA GLY A 56 20.58 -22.12 -20.94
C GLY A 56 19.16 -22.50 -21.35
N LEU A 57 18.31 -21.55 -21.76
CA LEU A 57 16.96 -21.85 -22.22
C LEU A 57 16.98 -22.44 -23.63
N PRO A 58 16.22 -23.51 -23.91
CA PRO A 58 16.12 -24.09 -25.25
C PRO A 58 15.37 -23.17 -26.23
N SER A 59 14.39 -22.40 -25.71
CA SER A 59 13.61 -21.41 -26.47
C SER A 59 12.88 -20.47 -25.51
N PHE A 60 12.44 -19.31 -26.01
CA PHE A 60 11.53 -18.45 -25.25
C PHE A 60 10.09 -18.97 -25.33
N THR A 61 9.43 -19.06 -24.18
CA THR A 61 7.98 -19.32 -24.12
C THR A 61 7.21 -18.11 -24.63
N ASN A 62 5.92 -18.28 -25.00
CA ASN A 62 5.06 -17.17 -25.42
C ASN A 62 5.08 -15.99 -24.43
N ALA A 63 5.05 -16.28 -23.13
CA ALA A 63 5.12 -15.24 -22.09
C ALA A 63 6.45 -14.46 -22.12
N ARG A 64 7.59 -15.15 -22.31
CA ARG A 64 8.91 -14.50 -22.39
C ARG A 64 9.12 -13.76 -23.69
N THR A 65 8.65 -14.31 -24.81
CA THR A 65 8.62 -13.61 -26.10
C THR A 65 7.81 -12.33 -26.00
N GLN A 66 6.71 -12.36 -25.24
CA GLN A 66 5.88 -11.17 -25.01
C GLN A 66 6.61 -10.11 -24.17
N ILE A 67 7.34 -10.49 -23.12
CA ILE A 67 8.21 -9.57 -22.36
C ILE A 67 9.23 -8.91 -23.31
N ILE A 68 9.89 -9.70 -24.17
CA ILE A 68 10.85 -9.18 -25.14
C ILE A 68 10.18 -8.21 -26.13
N ASN A 69 9.00 -8.56 -26.64
CA ASN A 69 8.23 -7.67 -27.52
C ASN A 69 7.84 -6.36 -26.84
N ASN A 70 7.47 -6.40 -25.56
CA ASN A 70 7.13 -5.22 -24.77
C ASN A 70 8.35 -4.33 -24.54
N GLY A 71 9.52 -4.91 -24.30
CA GLY A 71 10.79 -4.18 -24.25
C GLY A 71 11.17 -3.54 -25.60
N MET A 72 10.97 -4.27 -26.70
CA MET A 72 11.18 -3.76 -28.06
C MET A 72 10.30 -2.57 -28.41
N LYS A 73 9.00 -2.63 -28.06
CA LYS A 73 8.07 -1.52 -28.27
C LYS A 73 8.55 -0.28 -27.51
N LEU A 74 8.93 -0.45 -26.24
CA LEU A 74 9.42 0.64 -25.41
C LEU A 74 10.74 1.22 -25.95
N ALA A 75 11.69 0.38 -26.37
CA ALA A 75 12.95 0.81 -26.96
C ALA A 75 12.76 1.67 -28.21
N LYS A 76 11.82 1.29 -29.10
CA LYS A 76 11.48 2.09 -30.28
C LYS A 76 10.99 3.48 -29.89
N ILE A 77 10.11 3.57 -28.89
CA ILE A 77 9.61 4.86 -28.36
C ILE A 77 10.78 5.69 -27.82
N ILE A 78 11.65 5.10 -27.00
CA ILE A 78 12.82 5.80 -26.44
C ILE A 78 13.73 6.34 -27.55
N CYS A 79 13.98 5.55 -28.60
CA CYS A 79 14.86 5.95 -29.69
C CYS A 79 14.26 7.02 -30.62
N SER A 80 12.93 7.13 -30.71
CA SER A 80 12.26 8.03 -31.65
C SER A 80 11.67 9.30 -31.01
N HIS A 81 11.56 9.36 -29.69
CA HIS A 81 10.85 10.45 -29.01
C HIS A 81 11.76 11.66 -28.76
N ASP A 82 11.23 12.87 -28.95
CA ASP A 82 12.00 14.13 -28.90
C ASP A 82 12.66 14.41 -27.54
N GLU A 83 12.00 14.06 -26.43
CA GLU A 83 12.59 14.14 -25.07
C GLU A 83 13.95 13.42 -24.96
N PHE A 84 14.17 12.40 -25.80
CA PHE A 84 15.36 11.56 -25.81
C PHE A 84 16.27 11.82 -27.03
N ASN A 85 16.09 12.93 -27.74
CA ASN A 85 16.88 13.27 -28.93
C ASN A 85 18.40 13.40 -28.68
N LYS A 86 18.81 13.56 -27.41
CA LYS A 86 20.22 13.60 -26.98
C LYS A 86 20.85 12.21 -26.82
N ILE A 87 20.08 11.12 -26.95
CA ILE A 87 20.64 9.77 -27.03
C ILE A 87 21.46 9.67 -28.32
N SER A 88 22.75 9.39 -28.17
CA SER A 88 23.71 9.35 -29.25
C SER A 88 23.39 8.24 -30.28
N ALA A 89 24.09 8.25 -31.41
CA ALA A 89 23.95 7.21 -32.42
C ALA A 89 24.48 5.85 -31.93
N LYS A 90 25.46 5.86 -31.03
CA LYS A 90 26.05 4.68 -30.39
C LYS A 90 26.00 4.85 -28.87
N PRO A 91 24.81 4.69 -28.26
CA PRO A 91 24.63 5.01 -26.86
C PRO A 91 25.40 4.05 -25.96
N GLU A 92 25.93 4.59 -24.88
CA GLU A 92 26.43 3.80 -23.77
C GLU A 92 25.23 3.28 -22.96
N ILE A 93 25.03 1.96 -22.91
CA ILE A 93 23.92 1.35 -22.17
C ILE A 93 24.48 0.61 -20.95
N LYS A 94 24.00 0.98 -19.76
CA LYS A 94 24.33 0.34 -18.49
C LYS A 94 23.14 -0.39 -17.93
N TRP A 95 23.36 -1.60 -17.41
CA TRP A 95 22.34 -2.36 -16.71
C TRP A 95 22.59 -2.30 -15.21
N VAL A 96 21.99 -1.30 -14.56
CA VAL A 96 22.26 -0.97 -13.16
C VAL A 96 21.41 -1.83 -12.21
N GLY A 97 20.23 -2.26 -12.65
CA GLY A 97 19.32 -3.15 -11.90
C GLY A 97 19.88 -4.57 -11.64
N ASN A 98 21.04 -4.90 -12.20
CA ASN A 98 21.73 -6.17 -12.00
C ASN A 98 22.26 -6.37 -10.55
N SER A 99 22.31 -5.31 -9.74
CA SER A 99 23.02 -5.25 -8.46
C SER A 99 22.08 -4.96 -7.27
N GLN A 100 21.64 -6.03 -6.60
CA GLN A 100 20.92 -6.03 -5.31
C GLN A 100 19.62 -5.20 -5.21
N LYS A 101 18.87 -5.43 -4.11
CA LYS A 101 17.43 -5.15 -3.93
C LYS A 101 17.01 -3.67 -3.86
N ASN A 102 17.92 -2.70 -3.98
CA ASN A 102 17.64 -1.32 -3.58
C ASN A 102 17.73 -0.26 -4.69
N GLU A 103 18.24 -0.58 -5.88
CA GLU A 103 18.30 0.43 -6.95
C GLU A 103 16.98 0.54 -7.69
N LEU A 104 16.48 1.76 -7.80
CA LEU A 104 15.22 2.08 -8.50
C LEU A 104 15.41 2.13 -10.02
N ILE A 105 16.62 2.43 -10.46
CA ILE A 105 17.00 2.54 -11.88
C ILE A 105 17.43 1.17 -12.38
N ASP A 106 16.79 0.74 -13.45
CA ASP A 106 17.02 -0.57 -14.05
C ASP A 106 18.06 -0.46 -15.17
N ILE A 107 17.96 0.56 -16.03
CA ILE A 107 18.93 0.83 -17.10
C ILE A 107 19.27 2.32 -17.21
N THR A 108 20.48 2.61 -17.68
CA THR A 108 20.92 3.95 -18.09
C THR A 108 21.33 3.92 -19.55
N VAL A 109 20.91 4.92 -20.32
CA VAL A 109 21.22 5.09 -21.75
C VAL A 109 21.80 6.48 -21.96
N ASP A 110 23.10 6.56 -22.20
CA ASP A 110 23.88 7.80 -22.09
C ASP A 110 23.61 8.51 -20.75
N ASN A 111 22.88 9.62 -20.76
CA ASN A 111 22.54 10.42 -19.59
C ASN A 111 21.08 10.23 -19.11
N PHE A 112 20.34 9.29 -19.70
CA PHE A 112 18.94 9.03 -19.36
C PHE A 112 18.79 7.77 -18.51
N GLU A 113 18.19 7.91 -17.35
CA GLU A 113 17.95 6.80 -16.41
C GLU A 113 16.49 6.34 -16.48
N PHE A 114 16.28 5.01 -16.54
CA PHE A 114 14.95 4.42 -16.65
C PHE A 114 14.69 3.38 -15.55
N SER A 115 13.52 3.48 -14.93
CA SER A 115 12.92 2.45 -14.09
C SER A 115 11.83 1.73 -14.90
N LEU A 116 11.99 0.42 -15.10
CA LEU A 116 11.19 -0.43 -15.97
C LEU A 116 10.22 -1.29 -15.17
N LYS A 117 8.91 -1.16 -15.40
CA LYS A 117 7.87 -1.90 -14.66
C LYS A 117 6.82 -2.51 -15.60
N GLU A 118 6.23 -3.65 -15.20
CA GLU A 118 5.16 -4.32 -15.97
C GLU A 118 3.81 -4.24 -15.24
N LYS A 119 3.75 -4.75 -14.00
CA LYS A 119 2.53 -4.80 -13.18
C LYS A 119 2.89 -4.66 -11.70
N SER A 120 3.05 -3.44 -11.21
CA SER A 120 3.04 -3.25 -9.76
C SER A 120 2.43 -1.91 -9.40
N ASN A 121 1.49 -1.95 -8.46
CA ASN A 121 1.57 -1.16 -7.23
C ASN A 121 0.67 -1.85 -6.19
N ILE A 122 1.24 -2.78 -5.42
CA ILE A 122 0.69 -3.01 -4.08
C ILE A 122 1.36 -1.95 -3.21
N LEU A 123 0.59 -0.94 -2.81
CA LEU A 123 1.04 0.00 -1.78
C LEU A 123 1.17 -0.79 -0.48
N ASN A 124 2.27 -0.59 0.24
CA ASN A 124 2.45 -1.23 1.54
C ASN A 124 1.31 -0.84 2.47
N ASN A 125 0.80 -1.81 3.25
CA ASN A 125 -0.11 -1.49 4.35
C ASN A 125 0.63 -0.54 5.29
N MET A 126 0.07 0.66 5.51
CA MET A 126 0.70 1.66 6.34
C MET A 126 -0.12 1.85 7.61
N GLY A 127 0.49 1.65 8.78
CA GLY A 127 -0.18 1.97 10.04
C GLY A 127 -0.46 3.48 10.16
N LEU A 128 -1.39 3.87 11.04
CA LEU A 128 -1.74 5.29 11.22
C LEU A 128 -0.52 6.17 11.53
N TYR A 129 0.40 5.68 12.37
CA TYR A 129 1.65 6.39 12.67
C TYR A 129 2.50 6.64 11.41
N GLN A 130 2.51 5.71 10.45
CA GLN A 130 3.21 5.91 9.18
C GLN A 130 2.49 6.93 8.31
N LEU A 131 1.15 7.01 8.37
CA LEU A 131 0.40 8.05 7.66
C LEU A 131 0.72 9.42 8.22
N ILE A 132 0.75 9.57 9.54
CA ILE A 132 1.12 10.83 10.19
C ILE A 132 2.55 11.19 9.78
N ASN A 133 3.52 10.31 9.99
CA ASN A 133 4.92 10.57 9.62
C ASN A 133 5.12 10.77 8.11
N LEU A 134 4.25 10.22 7.26
CA LEU A 134 4.31 10.44 5.80
C LEU A 134 4.02 11.89 5.45
N LEU A 135 3.04 12.49 6.13
CA LEU A 135 2.48 13.81 5.80
C LEU A 135 3.04 14.93 6.68
N THR A 136 3.52 14.62 7.88
CA THR A 136 4.05 15.58 8.85
C THR A 136 5.54 15.34 9.09
N ASP A 137 6.21 16.26 9.77
CA ASP A 137 7.59 16.08 10.25
C ASP A 137 7.65 15.33 11.60
N ASP A 138 6.54 14.68 12.00
CA ASP A 138 6.48 13.91 13.23
C ASP A 138 7.27 12.60 13.15
N THR A 139 7.59 12.08 14.34
CA THR A 139 8.22 10.77 14.53
C THR A 139 7.35 9.87 15.41
N GLN A 140 6.08 9.76 15.02
CA GLN A 140 5.12 8.90 15.71
C GLN A 140 5.58 7.45 15.72
N LYS A 141 5.46 6.82 16.88
CA LYS A 141 5.77 5.39 17.07
C LYS A 141 4.57 4.52 16.70
N ARG A 142 4.84 3.25 16.40
CA ARG A 142 3.79 2.26 16.17
C ARG A 142 2.86 2.19 17.38
N GLY A 143 1.56 2.13 17.11
CA GLY A 143 0.53 1.88 18.12
C GLY A 143 -0.40 3.04 18.43
N ILE A 144 -0.50 4.04 17.56
CA ILE A 144 -1.51 5.11 17.72
C ILE A 144 -2.91 4.54 17.47
N HIS A 145 -3.77 4.62 18.49
CA HIS A 145 -5.16 4.22 18.39
C HIS A 145 -6.03 5.41 17.96
N ILE A 146 -6.45 5.41 16.70
CA ILE A 146 -7.20 6.53 16.08
C ILE A 146 -8.33 7.08 16.96
N PHE A 147 -9.21 6.23 17.48
CA PHE A 147 -10.40 6.68 18.21
C PHE A 147 -10.06 7.20 19.62
N GLN A 148 -9.26 6.48 20.40
CA GLN A 148 -8.77 6.98 21.70
C GLN A 148 -7.99 8.30 21.59
N THR A 149 -7.24 8.52 20.50
CA THR A 149 -6.45 9.74 20.31
C THR A 149 -7.27 10.91 19.78
N TYR A 150 -8.17 10.68 18.82
CA TYR A 150 -8.83 11.75 18.06
C TYR A 150 -10.35 11.86 18.27
N ALA A 151 -10.96 10.97 19.04
CA ALA A 151 -12.39 10.94 19.38
C ALA A 151 -12.67 10.18 20.69
N LYS A 152 -11.94 10.50 21.77
CA LYS A 152 -11.99 9.73 23.02
C LYS A 152 -13.40 9.61 23.58
N ASP A 153 -14.14 10.71 23.60
CA ASP A 153 -15.47 10.77 24.20
C ASP A 153 -16.50 9.99 23.38
N GLU A 154 -16.51 10.15 22.05
CA GLU A 154 -17.38 9.39 21.15
C GLU A 154 -17.03 7.91 21.15
N TYR A 155 -15.75 7.57 21.25
CA TYR A 155 -15.30 6.19 21.36
C TYR A 155 -15.83 5.53 22.64
N ASN A 156 -15.75 6.25 23.77
CA ASN A 156 -16.30 5.76 25.03
C ASN A 156 -17.84 5.70 25.00
N GLN A 157 -18.53 6.65 24.37
CA GLN A 157 -19.99 6.59 24.18
C GLN A 157 -20.40 5.35 23.37
N TRP A 158 -19.69 5.09 22.26
CA TRP A 158 -19.92 3.91 21.45
C TRP A 158 -19.66 2.61 22.22
N PHE A 159 -18.61 2.57 23.05
CA PHE A 159 -18.32 1.45 23.93
C PHE A 159 -19.42 1.25 24.99
N VAL A 160 -19.79 2.30 25.73
CA VAL A 160 -20.81 2.25 26.79
C VAL A 160 -22.15 1.75 26.23
N PHE A 161 -22.56 2.23 25.05
CA PHE A 161 -23.75 1.72 24.37
C PHE A 161 -23.63 0.22 24.05
N THR A 162 -22.49 -0.20 23.49
CA THR A 162 -22.22 -1.60 23.17
C THR A 162 -22.28 -2.49 24.41
N TRP A 163 -21.72 -2.01 25.52
CA TRP A 163 -21.74 -2.68 26.80
C TRP A 163 -23.16 -2.80 27.35
N GLY A 164 -23.95 -1.72 27.33
CA GLY A 164 -25.36 -1.74 27.72
C GLY A 164 -26.16 -2.77 26.91
N LYS A 165 -25.94 -2.84 25.59
CA LYS A 165 -26.58 -3.86 24.73
C LYS A 165 -26.18 -5.29 25.09
N LEU A 166 -24.95 -5.51 25.55
CA LEU A 166 -24.52 -6.81 26.05
C LEU A 166 -25.28 -7.17 27.33
N LEU A 167 -25.40 -6.25 28.28
CA LEU A 167 -26.14 -6.48 29.52
C LEU A 167 -27.61 -6.80 29.24
N GLU A 168 -28.26 -6.01 28.38
CA GLU A 168 -29.63 -6.26 27.92
C GLU A 168 -29.79 -7.66 27.30
N TYR A 169 -28.85 -8.07 26.44
CA TYR A 169 -28.86 -9.39 25.82
C TYR A 169 -28.79 -10.50 26.89
N LEU A 170 -27.88 -10.37 27.87
CA LEU A 170 -27.70 -11.39 28.90
C LEU A 170 -28.92 -11.49 29.83
N ASP A 171 -29.59 -10.37 30.10
CA ASP A 171 -30.82 -10.35 30.90
C ASP A 171 -32.01 -11.00 30.16
N GLN A 172 -32.05 -10.88 28.82
CA GLN A 172 -33.15 -11.43 28.00
C GLN A 172 -32.93 -12.89 27.59
N HIS A 173 -31.69 -13.28 27.34
CA HIS A 173 -31.34 -14.55 26.70
C HIS A 173 -30.46 -15.46 27.57
N GLY A 174 -29.96 -14.98 28.70
CA GLY A 174 -28.99 -15.69 29.51
C GLY A 174 -27.60 -15.67 28.87
N ASP A 175 -26.83 -16.73 29.06
CA ASP A 175 -25.45 -16.82 28.61
C ASP A 175 -25.32 -16.78 27.07
N TRP A 176 -24.28 -16.10 26.57
CA TRP A 176 -23.88 -16.19 25.18
C TRP A 176 -22.75 -17.21 25.01
N HIS A 177 -22.84 -18.01 23.94
CA HIS A 177 -21.85 -19.03 23.62
C HIS A 177 -21.50 -19.03 22.13
N TYR A 178 -20.24 -19.32 21.82
CA TYR A 178 -19.75 -19.55 20.48
C TYR A 178 -18.79 -20.73 20.44
N VAL A 179 -18.95 -21.61 19.45
CA VAL A 179 -18.08 -22.78 19.23
C VAL A 179 -17.50 -22.73 17.82
N ASN A 180 -16.18 -22.85 17.74
CA ASN A 180 -15.46 -23.05 16.50
C ASN A 180 -14.88 -24.46 16.47
N GLU A 181 -15.66 -25.41 15.95
CA GLU A 181 -15.30 -26.84 15.91
C GLU A 181 -13.98 -27.08 15.18
N LYS A 182 -13.74 -26.36 14.08
CA LYS A 182 -12.50 -26.51 13.28
C LYS A 182 -11.23 -26.21 14.09
N LYS A 183 -11.32 -25.32 15.08
CA LYS A 183 -10.19 -24.94 15.93
C LYS A 183 -10.27 -25.55 17.34
N GLY A 184 -11.31 -26.33 17.64
CA GLY A 184 -11.61 -26.78 19.00
C GLY A 184 -11.80 -25.63 19.99
N ALA A 185 -12.18 -24.44 19.52
CA ALA A 185 -12.24 -23.24 20.34
C ALA A 185 -13.67 -22.93 20.79
N ARG A 186 -13.81 -22.40 22.01
CA ARG A 186 -15.08 -22.03 22.63
C ARG A 186 -14.95 -20.64 23.25
N SER A 187 -16.04 -19.89 23.19
CA SER A 187 -16.14 -18.56 23.78
C SER A 187 -17.46 -18.45 24.51
N GLN A 188 -17.47 -17.82 25.67
CA GLN A 188 -18.65 -17.67 26.50
C GLN A 188 -18.65 -16.31 27.19
N ILE A 189 -19.84 -15.74 27.34
CA ILE A 189 -20.10 -14.56 28.17
C ILE A 189 -21.27 -14.90 29.09
N THR A 190 -21.06 -14.79 30.41
CA THR A 190 -22.08 -15.11 31.42
C THR A 190 -22.29 -13.96 32.37
N LYS A 191 -23.52 -13.79 32.85
CA LYS A 191 -23.81 -12.91 34.00
C LYS A 191 -23.94 -13.79 35.25
N ASN A 192 -23.08 -13.57 36.25
CA ASN A 192 -23.14 -14.33 37.49
C ASN A 192 -24.10 -13.67 38.51
N ASN A 193 -24.40 -14.39 39.60
CA ASN A 193 -25.32 -13.93 40.64
C ASN A 193 -24.76 -12.77 41.49
N ASN A 194 -23.51 -12.37 41.29
CA ASN A 194 -22.85 -11.28 42.02
C ASN A 194 -22.81 -9.98 41.22
N ASP A 195 -23.67 -9.83 40.20
CA ASP A 195 -23.66 -8.71 39.26
C ASP A 195 -22.28 -8.52 38.59
N GLU A 196 -21.67 -9.63 38.15
CA GLU A 196 -20.45 -9.60 37.34
C GLU A 196 -20.65 -10.30 35.99
N ILE A 197 -19.98 -9.79 34.98
CA ILE A 197 -19.92 -10.35 33.63
C ILE A 197 -18.60 -11.08 33.47
N LYS A 198 -18.66 -12.39 33.21
CA LYS A 198 -17.50 -13.24 33.00
C LYS A 198 -17.34 -13.58 31.52
N PHE A 199 -16.17 -13.27 30.99
CA PHE A 199 -15.73 -13.64 29.64
C PHE A 199 -14.82 -14.85 29.73
N ASN A 200 -15.09 -15.90 28.97
CA ASN A 200 -14.24 -17.08 28.88
C ASN A 200 -13.88 -17.38 27.42
N TYR A 201 -12.62 -17.71 27.17
CA TYR A 201 -12.16 -18.26 25.90
C TYR A 201 -11.28 -19.48 26.18
N SER A 202 -11.55 -20.57 25.50
CA SER A 202 -10.72 -21.77 25.57
C SER A 202 -10.51 -22.37 24.18
N ASP A 203 -9.29 -22.80 23.88
CA ASP A 203 -8.96 -23.66 22.76
C ASP A 203 -7.98 -24.76 23.23
N PRO A 204 -7.47 -25.65 22.36
CA PRO A 204 -6.54 -26.70 22.79
C PRO A 204 -5.22 -26.21 23.40
N VAL A 205 -4.88 -24.93 23.25
CA VAL A 205 -3.59 -24.34 23.67
C VAL A 205 -3.77 -23.37 24.84
N GLU A 206 -4.85 -22.58 24.84
CA GLU A 206 -5.05 -21.54 25.85
C GLU A 206 -6.45 -21.59 26.48
N ASN A 207 -6.50 -21.26 27.77
CA ASN A 207 -7.74 -20.99 28.51
C ASN A 207 -7.58 -19.66 29.25
N LYS A 208 -8.39 -18.67 28.90
CA LYS A 208 -8.34 -17.31 29.45
C LYS A 208 -9.72 -16.92 29.93
N SER A 209 -9.76 -16.12 30.99
CA SER A 209 -10.98 -15.50 31.46
C SER A 209 -10.72 -14.08 31.96
N ALA A 210 -11.78 -13.27 31.97
CA ALA A 210 -11.81 -11.97 32.61
C ALA A 210 -13.19 -11.75 33.24
N THR A 211 -13.24 -11.00 34.33
CA THR A 211 -14.48 -10.65 35.02
C THR A 211 -14.56 -9.14 35.14
N LEU A 212 -15.71 -8.57 34.80
CA LEU A 212 -15.98 -7.14 34.90
C LEU A 212 -17.31 -6.92 35.64
N PRO A 213 -17.51 -5.78 36.31
CA PRO A 213 -18.78 -5.49 36.97
C PRO A 213 -19.91 -5.32 35.95
N CYS A 214 -21.11 -5.76 36.32
CA CYS A 214 -22.37 -5.50 35.61
C CYS A 214 -22.81 -4.04 35.83
N ASN A 215 -22.01 -3.11 35.33
CA ASN A 215 -22.25 -1.68 35.40
C ASN A 215 -22.54 -1.13 33.99
N PRO A 216 -23.72 -0.55 33.72
CA PRO A 216 -24.04 0.00 32.40
C PRO A 216 -23.18 1.19 32.00
N GLN A 217 -22.46 1.81 32.95
CA GLN A 217 -21.54 2.95 32.71
C GLN A 217 -20.06 2.52 32.69
N LEU A 218 -19.76 1.23 32.48
CA LEU A 218 -18.40 0.75 32.34
C LEU A 218 -17.71 1.40 31.13
N THR A 219 -16.53 1.98 31.34
CA THR A 219 -15.80 2.70 30.30
C THR A 219 -14.85 1.77 29.54
N TYR A 220 -14.47 2.17 28.32
CA TYR A 220 -13.49 1.40 27.56
C TYR A 220 -12.13 1.31 28.28
N ASP A 221 -11.69 2.37 28.97
CA ASP A 221 -10.40 2.37 29.69
C ASP A 221 -10.39 1.29 30.80
N THR A 222 -11.50 1.11 31.54
CA THR A 222 -11.66 0.01 32.49
C THR A 222 -11.70 -1.33 31.77
N TYR A 223 -12.47 -1.45 30.69
CA TYR A 223 -12.54 -2.68 29.91
C TYR A 223 -11.18 -3.13 29.37
N GLU A 224 -10.39 -2.22 28.82
CA GLU A 224 -9.08 -2.49 28.25
C GLU A 224 -8.08 -2.95 29.32
N LYS A 225 -8.12 -2.32 30.49
CA LYS A 225 -7.24 -2.63 31.63
C LYS A 225 -7.52 -4.01 32.24
N GLU A 226 -8.80 -4.36 32.38
CA GLU A 226 -9.23 -5.59 33.06
C GLU A 226 -9.36 -6.80 32.10
N THR A 227 -9.04 -6.62 30.80
CA THR A 227 -9.10 -7.69 29.80
C THR A 227 -7.79 -7.83 29.02
N THR A 228 -7.63 -8.97 28.34
CA THR A 228 -6.54 -9.20 27.40
C THR A 228 -7.04 -9.12 25.96
N ALA A 229 -6.14 -8.87 25.00
CA ALA A 229 -6.50 -8.83 23.57
C ALA A 229 -7.20 -10.11 23.09
N THR A 230 -6.76 -11.29 23.57
CA THR A 230 -7.45 -12.56 23.29
C THR A 230 -8.88 -12.55 23.77
N ILE A 231 -9.13 -12.13 25.01
CA ILE A 231 -10.49 -12.05 25.56
C ILE A 231 -11.33 -11.10 24.71
N ARG A 232 -10.85 -9.89 24.42
CA ARG A 232 -11.58 -8.90 23.63
C ARG A 232 -11.94 -9.42 22.23
N GLU A 233 -10.97 -10.00 21.52
CA GLU A 233 -11.16 -10.57 20.18
C GLU A 233 -12.16 -11.72 20.16
N LYS A 234 -12.01 -12.66 21.10
CA LYS A 234 -12.71 -13.95 21.04
C LYS A 234 -14.07 -13.94 21.70
N THR A 235 -14.35 -12.95 22.55
CA THR A 235 -15.63 -12.85 23.27
C THR A 235 -16.44 -11.65 22.79
N LEU A 236 -16.26 -10.45 23.37
CA LEU A 236 -17.05 -9.26 23.05
C LEU A 236 -17.06 -8.94 21.54
N SER A 237 -15.90 -8.96 20.87
CA SER A 237 -15.83 -8.76 19.42
C SER A 237 -16.65 -9.78 18.62
N LYS A 238 -16.70 -11.04 19.07
CA LYS A 238 -17.48 -12.10 18.44
C LYS A 238 -18.97 -11.91 18.68
N TRP A 239 -19.37 -11.63 19.91
CA TRP A 239 -20.74 -11.29 20.25
C TRP A 239 -21.24 -10.10 19.43
N ILE A 240 -20.49 -8.99 19.37
CA ILE A 240 -20.81 -7.83 18.50
C ILE A 240 -21.03 -8.29 17.06
N SER A 241 -20.18 -9.17 16.54
CA SER A 241 -20.26 -9.63 15.16
C SER A 241 -21.49 -10.48 14.84
N GLN A 242 -22.07 -11.17 15.84
CA GLN A 242 -23.25 -12.01 15.68
C GLN A 242 -24.54 -11.24 15.99
N GLU A 243 -24.54 -10.45 17.07
CA GLU A 243 -25.77 -9.91 17.65
C GLU A 243 -25.98 -8.41 17.40
N LEU A 244 -24.91 -7.62 17.27
CA LEU A 244 -25.01 -6.15 17.33
C LEU A 244 -24.63 -5.42 16.03
N ARG A 245 -23.75 -5.98 15.21
CA ARG A 245 -23.06 -5.28 14.10
C ARG A 245 -23.96 -4.61 13.06
N ASN A 246 -25.21 -5.04 12.96
CA ASN A 246 -26.17 -4.57 11.96
C ASN A 246 -27.27 -3.68 12.58
N GLN A 247 -27.22 -3.40 13.88
CA GLN A 247 -28.18 -2.49 14.51
C GLN A 247 -27.87 -1.03 14.13
N ASP A 248 -28.90 -0.27 13.77
CA ASP A 248 -28.75 1.09 13.27
C ASP A 248 -28.13 2.03 14.31
N ASP A 249 -28.59 2.00 15.56
CA ASP A 249 -28.05 2.84 16.64
C ASP A 249 -26.56 2.56 16.90
N TYR A 250 -26.16 1.29 16.85
CA TYR A 250 -24.75 0.90 16.96
C TYR A 250 -23.91 1.47 15.81
N LEU A 251 -24.42 1.35 14.58
CA LEU A 251 -23.75 1.87 13.38
C LEU A 251 -23.67 3.40 13.40
N GLN A 252 -24.71 4.09 13.86
CA GLN A 252 -24.72 5.55 14.00
C GLN A 252 -23.68 6.05 15.01
N LEU A 253 -23.57 5.40 16.18
CA LEU A 253 -22.55 5.76 17.16
C LEU A 253 -21.13 5.51 16.65
N LYS A 254 -20.92 4.38 15.98
CA LYS A 254 -19.65 4.08 15.32
C LYS A 254 -19.32 5.10 14.21
N ALA A 255 -20.31 5.51 13.42
CA ALA A 255 -20.16 6.53 12.39
C ALA A 255 -19.79 7.88 13.00
N LYS A 256 -20.50 8.32 14.05
CA LYS A 256 -20.19 9.56 14.78
C LYS A 256 -18.76 9.55 15.35
N CYS A 257 -18.34 8.46 15.98
CA CYS A 257 -16.97 8.29 16.46
C CYS A 257 -15.94 8.39 15.31
N SER A 258 -16.25 7.78 14.17
CA SER A 258 -15.41 7.83 12.97
C SER A 258 -15.33 9.23 12.37
N GLU A 259 -16.44 9.95 12.30
CA GLU A 259 -16.49 11.33 11.82
C GLU A 259 -15.68 12.26 12.72
N GLN A 260 -15.84 12.16 14.04
CA GLN A 260 -15.08 13.01 14.96
C GLN A 260 -13.58 12.70 14.87
N ALA A 261 -13.19 11.44 14.82
CA ALA A 261 -11.80 11.04 14.66
C ALA A 261 -11.22 11.54 13.33
N GLY A 262 -12.01 11.45 12.25
CA GLY A 262 -11.65 11.98 10.93
C GLY A 262 -11.44 13.49 10.95
N LYS A 263 -12.39 14.25 11.49
CA LYS A 263 -12.29 15.72 11.64
C LYS A 263 -11.03 16.11 12.40
N SER A 264 -10.82 15.52 13.57
CA SER A 264 -9.68 15.83 14.44
C SER A 264 -8.35 15.47 13.79
N LEU A 265 -8.23 14.28 13.17
CA LEU A 265 -7.01 13.87 12.48
C LEU A 265 -6.73 14.74 11.25
N VAL A 266 -7.72 15.05 10.43
CA VAL A 266 -7.54 15.93 9.26
C VAL A 266 -7.08 17.31 9.69
N ASN A 267 -7.67 17.87 10.75
CA ASN A 267 -7.23 19.15 11.31
C ASN A 267 -5.78 19.07 11.79
N TYR A 268 -5.43 18.00 12.51
CA TYR A 268 -4.04 17.75 12.95
C TYR A 268 -3.07 17.71 11.76
N LEU A 269 -3.36 16.89 10.75
CA LEU A 269 -2.52 16.72 9.57
C LEU A 269 -2.34 18.02 8.78
N LYS A 270 -3.39 18.84 8.65
CA LYS A 270 -3.31 20.14 7.97
C LYS A 270 -2.41 21.13 8.72
N ASN A 271 -2.52 21.16 10.05
CA ASN A 271 -1.76 22.08 10.88
C ASN A 271 -0.28 21.69 11.06
N HIS A 272 0.06 20.43 10.78
CA HIS A 272 1.42 19.90 10.92
C HIS A 272 1.99 19.38 9.60
N LEU A 273 1.40 19.77 8.47
CA LEU A 273 1.85 19.31 7.16
C LEU A 273 3.30 19.71 6.93
N SER A 274 4.15 18.73 6.61
CA SER A 274 5.56 18.97 6.35
C SER A 274 5.71 19.86 5.11
N PRO A 275 6.40 21.01 5.18
CA PRO A 275 6.64 21.85 4.01
C PRO A 275 7.55 21.19 2.98
N ASN A 276 8.41 20.26 3.43
CA ASN A 276 9.39 19.58 2.57
C ASN A 276 8.93 18.22 2.06
N LEU A 277 7.85 17.67 2.63
CA LEU A 277 7.23 16.41 2.22
C LEU A 277 8.25 15.26 2.05
N SER A 278 9.28 15.22 2.91
CA SER A 278 10.44 14.34 2.76
C SER A 278 10.08 12.85 2.74
N ASN A 279 9.10 12.45 3.55
CA ASN A 279 8.62 11.07 3.56
C ASN A 279 7.69 10.75 2.39
N LEU A 280 6.96 11.75 1.86
CA LEU A 280 6.19 11.59 0.63
C LEU A 280 7.10 11.36 -0.58
N LYS A 281 8.25 12.05 -0.66
CA LYS A 281 9.28 11.81 -1.69
C LYS A 281 9.69 10.33 -1.72
N LYS A 282 9.91 9.72 -0.56
CA LYS A 282 10.24 8.28 -0.45
C LYS A 282 9.11 7.38 -0.94
N LEU A 283 7.86 7.67 -0.56
CA LEU A 283 6.70 6.89 -1.02
C LEU A 283 6.56 6.95 -2.55
N LEU A 284 6.80 8.13 -3.12
CA LEU A 284 6.70 8.38 -4.56
C LEU A 284 7.97 7.91 -5.31
N GLN A 285 9.04 7.51 -4.61
CA GLN A 285 10.32 7.07 -5.21
C GLN A 285 11.10 8.21 -5.90
N ILE A 286 11.02 9.42 -5.35
CA ILE A 286 11.76 10.58 -5.83
C ILE A 286 13.25 10.44 -5.48
N LEU A 287 14.12 10.70 -6.46
CA LEU A 287 15.57 10.68 -6.32
C LEU A 287 16.16 12.09 -6.33
N ASP A 288 17.41 12.23 -5.92
CA ASP A 288 18.18 13.48 -5.96
C ASP A 288 18.29 14.09 -7.37
N ARG A 289 18.09 13.25 -8.39
CA ARG A 289 18.10 13.56 -9.81
C ARG A 289 16.82 13.10 -10.50
N GLN A 290 16.60 13.64 -11.68
CA GLN A 290 15.47 13.30 -12.54
C GLN A 290 15.70 11.95 -13.22
N TYR A 291 14.64 11.15 -13.36
CA TYR A 291 14.67 9.90 -14.11
C TYR A 291 13.32 9.62 -14.78
N TYR A 292 13.21 8.52 -15.52
CA TYR A 292 12.00 8.14 -16.24
C TYR A 292 11.42 6.83 -15.73
N TYR A 293 10.14 6.86 -15.33
CA TYR A 293 9.38 5.67 -15.00
C TYR A 293 8.68 5.15 -16.26
N ALA A 294 9.13 4.01 -16.78
CA ALA A 294 8.61 3.42 -18.00
C ALA A 294 7.85 2.13 -17.68
N LYS A 295 6.56 2.14 -18.01
CA LYS A 295 5.66 1.02 -17.82
C LYS A 295 5.32 0.39 -19.17
N THR A 296 5.49 -0.91 -19.29
CA THR A 296 5.15 -1.64 -20.52
C THR A 296 4.31 -2.87 -20.21
N ASN A 297 3.23 -3.04 -20.94
CA ASN A 297 2.46 -4.28 -21.00
C ASN A 297 1.95 -4.48 -22.42
N ASP A 298 1.26 -5.61 -22.65
CA ASP A 298 0.83 -6.04 -23.97
C ASP A 298 -0.01 -4.97 -24.72
N SER A 299 -0.76 -4.18 -23.96
CA SER A 299 -1.70 -3.18 -24.46
C SER A 299 -1.24 -1.72 -24.33
N LYS A 300 -0.24 -1.42 -23.49
CA LYS A 300 0.11 -0.04 -23.14
C LYS A 300 1.61 0.12 -22.91
N GLN A 301 2.17 1.15 -23.55
CA GLN A 301 3.51 1.67 -23.26
C GLN A 301 3.33 3.06 -22.68
N GLU A 302 3.98 3.33 -21.55
CA GLU A 302 3.91 4.61 -20.88
C GLU A 302 5.30 5.00 -20.40
N ILE A 303 5.67 6.26 -20.60
CA ILE A 303 6.90 6.83 -20.04
C ILE A 303 6.51 8.09 -19.30
N TYR A 304 6.89 8.16 -18.04
CA TYR A 304 6.63 9.26 -17.15
C TYR A 304 7.94 9.89 -16.70
N LYS A 305 8.02 11.21 -16.72
CA LYS A 305 9.15 11.98 -16.21
C LYS A 305 8.97 12.22 -14.72
N VAL A 306 9.89 11.69 -13.92
CA VAL A 306 9.88 11.82 -12.46
C VAL A 306 10.77 13.01 -12.08
N PRO A 307 10.26 14.00 -11.33
CA PRO A 307 11.06 15.16 -10.95
C PRO A 307 12.16 14.77 -9.97
N SER A 308 13.24 15.56 -9.93
CA SER A 308 14.25 15.45 -8.89
C SER A 308 13.74 15.95 -7.53
N GLU A 309 14.43 15.60 -6.44
CA GLU A 309 14.10 16.11 -5.10
C GLU A 309 14.10 17.64 -5.02
N LYS A 310 14.93 18.30 -5.85
CA LYS A 310 15.04 19.76 -5.94
C LYS A 310 13.82 20.39 -6.60
N GLU A 311 13.24 19.71 -7.59
CA GLU A 311 12.07 20.18 -8.34
C GLU A 311 10.74 19.74 -7.71
N PHE A 312 10.79 18.75 -6.80
CA PHE A 312 9.60 18.11 -6.25
C PHE A 312 8.61 19.11 -5.64
N ASN A 313 9.05 20.03 -4.78
CA ASN A 313 8.13 20.95 -4.09
C ASN A 313 7.51 22.00 -5.01
N SER A 314 8.12 22.30 -6.17
CA SER A 314 7.51 23.20 -7.16
C SER A 314 6.50 22.50 -8.07
N ILE A 315 6.62 21.18 -8.25
CA ILE A 315 5.81 20.38 -9.18
C ILE A 315 4.71 19.62 -8.45
N ILE A 316 4.96 19.14 -7.23
CA ILE A 316 4.07 18.25 -6.49
C ILE A 316 3.66 18.92 -5.19
N LYS A 317 2.35 19.06 -4.97
CA LYS A 317 1.78 19.58 -3.72
C LYS A 317 0.69 18.67 -3.19
N ILE A 318 0.46 18.70 -1.88
CA ILE A 318 -0.77 18.18 -1.29
C ILE A 318 -1.82 19.28 -1.41
N SER A 319 -2.78 19.11 -2.31
CA SER A 319 -3.84 20.11 -2.55
C SER A 319 -5.00 19.99 -1.58
N LYS A 320 -5.27 18.77 -1.06
CA LYS A 320 -6.34 18.54 -0.10
C LYS A 320 -6.04 17.36 0.83
N ILE A 321 -6.41 17.50 2.09
CA ILE A 321 -6.55 16.39 3.04
C ILE A 321 -7.99 16.43 3.55
N ASP A 322 -8.71 15.32 3.45
CA ASP A 322 -10.10 15.19 3.87
C ASP A 322 -10.39 13.83 4.50
N TYR A 323 -11.59 13.65 5.03
CA TYR A 323 -12.05 12.36 5.54
C TYR A 323 -13.41 11.98 4.96
N GLU A 324 -13.64 10.67 4.86
CA GLU A 324 -14.91 10.08 4.45
C GLU A 324 -15.29 8.96 5.41
N VAL A 325 -16.58 8.85 5.72
CA VAL A 325 -17.11 7.78 6.60
C VAL A 325 -18.24 7.03 5.88
N PRO A 326 -17.95 6.26 4.82
CA PRO A 326 -18.96 5.39 4.21
C PRO A 326 -19.49 4.41 5.26
N LYS A 327 -20.79 4.54 5.57
CA LYS A 327 -21.52 3.84 6.64
C LYS A 327 -20.99 4.12 8.05
N SER A 328 -19.81 3.60 8.38
CA SER A 328 -19.20 3.73 9.71
C SER A 328 -17.68 3.53 9.67
N GLN A 329 -17.09 3.57 8.48
CA GLN A 329 -15.70 3.17 8.24
C GLN A 329 -14.90 4.41 7.88
N LEU A 330 -14.00 4.85 8.78
CA LEU A 330 -13.19 6.04 8.55
C LEU A 330 -12.17 5.81 7.42
N ASN A 331 -12.11 6.78 6.53
CA ASN A 331 -11.11 6.90 5.48
C ASN A 331 -10.49 8.30 5.51
N ILE A 332 -9.17 8.39 5.38
CA ILE A 332 -8.47 9.67 5.18
C ILE A 332 -8.04 9.76 3.71
N ILE A 333 -8.46 10.82 3.03
CA ILE A 333 -8.19 11.06 1.62
C ILE A 333 -7.13 12.16 1.49
N THR A 334 -5.96 11.79 0.97
CA THR A 334 -4.90 12.74 0.62
C THR A 334 -4.91 12.94 -0.89
N THR A 335 -5.16 14.17 -1.34
CA THR A 335 -5.12 14.57 -2.75
C THR A 335 -3.78 15.23 -3.02
N ILE A 336 -3.03 14.63 -3.93
CA ILE A 336 -1.74 15.11 -4.40
C ILE A 336 -1.95 15.61 -5.83
N GLU A 337 -1.43 16.80 -6.13
CA GLU A 337 -1.58 17.45 -7.42
C GLU A 337 -0.20 17.70 -8.03
N ASN A 338 -0.06 17.39 -9.32
CA ASN A 338 1.03 17.89 -10.14
C ASN A 338 0.64 19.25 -10.71
N THR A 339 1.33 20.31 -10.29
CA THR A 339 1.03 21.69 -10.66
C THR A 339 1.36 22.02 -12.12
N GLU A 340 2.25 21.25 -12.75
CA GLU A 340 2.57 21.42 -14.17
C GLU A 340 1.53 20.78 -15.08
N THR A 341 1.02 19.60 -14.73
CA THR A 341 0.09 18.85 -15.59
C THR A 341 -1.38 18.95 -15.18
N GLY A 342 -1.66 19.44 -13.97
CA GLY A 342 -2.97 19.39 -13.34
C GLY A 342 -3.40 17.99 -12.90
N ASP A 343 -2.50 17.00 -12.95
CA ASP A 343 -2.84 15.63 -12.59
C ASP A 343 -3.07 15.45 -11.11
N ILE A 344 -4.05 14.61 -10.80
CA ILE A 344 -4.47 14.35 -9.43
C ILE A 344 -4.27 12.87 -9.11
N LEU A 345 -3.53 12.61 -8.04
CA LEU A 345 -3.43 11.32 -7.37
C LEU A 345 -4.14 11.42 -6.02
N GLN A 346 -5.19 10.62 -5.83
CA GLN A 346 -5.88 10.52 -4.55
C GLN A 346 -5.49 9.22 -3.85
N LEU A 347 -5.00 9.35 -2.62
CA LEU A 347 -4.65 8.24 -1.75
C LEU A 347 -5.68 8.12 -0.64
N ARG A 348 -6.25 6.92 -0.47
CA ARG A 348 -7.22 6.60 0.58
C ARG A 348 -6.55 5.73 1.64
N ASN A 349 -6.56 6.19 2.87
CA ASN A 349 -6.18 5.42 4.05
C ASN A 349 -7.44 4.93 4.76
N GLU A 350 -7.80 3.67 4.58
CA GLU A 350 -8.91 3.01 5.27
C GLU A 350 -8.48 2.61 6.69
N LEU A 351 -9.14 3.14 7.73
CA LEU A 351 -8.80 2.94 9.15
C LEU A 351 -9.74 1.92 9.83
N ARG A 352 -9.32 0.66 9.99
CA ARG A 352 -10.21 -0.46 10.36
C ARG A 352 -9.68 -1.30 11.51
N TYR A 353 -10.57 -1.94 12.25
CA TYR A 353 -10.19 -3.00 13.20
C TYR A 353 -9.87 -4.30 12.46
N SER A 354 -8.65 -4.83 12.61
CA SER A 354 -8.24 -6.11 12.01
C SER A 354 -8.67 -7.34 12.81
N HIS A 355 -8.84 -7.19 14.12
CA HIS A 355 -9.11 -8.29 15.06
C HIS A 355 -10.42 -8.10 15.85
N GLY A 356 -11.42 -7.47 15.24
CA GLY A 356 -12.72 -7.23 15.87
C GLY A 356 -12.83 -5.88 16.60
N GLN A 357 -14.06 -5.42 16.81
CA GLN A 357 -14.34 -4.10 17.39
C GLN A 357 -13.91 -4.04 18.86
N PHE A 358 -13.35 -2.91 19.28
CA PHE A 358 -12.81 -2.72 20.64
C PHE A 358 -11.66 -3.68 21.00
N ASN A 359 -10.99 -4.26 20.00
CA ASN A 359 -9.79 -5.06 20.22
C ASN A 359 -8.60 -4.54 19.41
N GLY A 360 -7.51 -4.28 20.12
CA GLY A 360 -6.25 -3.85 19.54
C GLY A 360 -6.35 -2.47 18.89
N ILE A 361 -5.37 -2.18 18.06
CA ILE A 361 -5.16 -0.85 17.46
C ILE A 361 -5.68 -0.90 16.02
N PRO A 362 -6.60 -0.01 15.62
CA PRO A 362 -7.06 0.05 14.24
C PRO A 362 -5.88 0.18 13.26
N GLU A 363 -5.89 -0.66 12.23
CA GLU A 363 -4.93 -0.63 11.14
C GLU A 363 -5.33 0.41 10.10
N ALA A 364 -4.36 1.08 9.49
CA ALA A 364 -4.58 1.81 8.24
C ALA A 364 -4.15 0.95 7.05
N LYS A 365 -4.91 1.04 5.96
CA LYS A 365 -4.55 0.45 4.67
C LYS A 365 -4.60 1.51 3.59
N LEU A 366 -3.50 1.64 2.86
CA LEU A 366 -3.35 2.61 1.79
C LEU A 366 -3.84 2.03 0.47
N TYR A 367 -4.70 2.78 -0.20
CA TYR A 367 -5.23 2.48 -1.52
C TYR A 367 -5.10 3.71 -2.42
N ILE A 368 -5.08 3.51 -3.73
CA ILE A 368 -5.34 4.59 -4.67
C ILE A 368 -6.87 4.73 -4.76
N HIS A 369 -7.37 5.90 -4.37
CA HIS A 369 -8.80 6.23 -4.29
C HIS A 369 -9.40 6.30 -5.71
N ASN A 370 -10.66 5.90 -5.87
CA ASN A 370 -11.38 5.84 -7.16
C ASN A 370 -10.73 5.01 -8.27
N SER A 371 -9.94 3.98 -7.92
CA SER A 371 -9.36 3.05 -8.89
C SER A 371 -10.39 2.03 -9.40
N LEU A 372 -11.29 2.45 -10.29
CA LEU A 372 -12.04 1.51 -11.13
C LEU A 372 -11.11 0.68 -12.04
N ASN A 373 -9.92 1.22 -12.34
CA ASN A 373 -8.90 0.59 -13.18
C ASN A 373 -7.52 0.71 -12.53
N GLN A 374 -7.15 -0.21 -11.62
CA GLN A 374 -5.77 -0.44 -11.09
C GLN A 374 -4.79 0.73 -11.30
N GLU A 375 -5.06 1.88 -10.66
CA GLU A 375 -4.30 3.09 -10.92
C GLU A 375 -2.88 2.95 -10.35
N SER A 376 -1.94 3.69 -10.93
CA SER A 376 -0.52 3.65 -10.58
C SER A 376 -0.12 4.96 -9.91
N LEU A 377 0.82 4.93 -8.96
CA LEU A 377 1.44 6.16 -8.43
C LEU A 377 2.00 7.04 -9.56
N SER A 378 2.41 6.43 -10.68
CA SER A 378 2.93 7.15 -11.85
C SER A 378 1.96 8.17 -12.47
N LYS A 379 0.66 8.11 -12.16
CA LYS A 379 -0.33 9.10 -12.61
C LYS A 379 0.01 10.53 -12.18
N ILE A 380 0.76 10.69 -11.10
CA ILE A 380 1.18 12.02 -10.63
C ILE A 380 2.33 12.61 -11.44
N TYR A 381 2.98 11.82 -12.29
CA TYR A 381 4.15 12.26 -13.06
C TYR A 381 3.77 12.76 -14.44
N LYS A 382 4.63 13.63 -14.98
CA LYS A 382 4.42 14.18 -16.31
C LYS A 382 4.53 13.08 -17.36
N PRO A 383 3.48 12.82 -18.16
CA PRO A 383 3.58 11.83 -19.23
C PRO A 383 4.47 12.37 -20.35
N ILE A 384 5.47 11.59 -20.71
CA ILE A 384 6.28 11.76 -21.92
C ILE A 384 5.64 10.96 -23.05
N TYR A 385 5.21 9.73 -22.75
CA TYR A 385 4.50 8.88 -23.70
C TYR A 385 3.32 8.15 -23.01
N PRO A 386 2.14 8.08 -23.63
CA PRO A 386 1.74 8.90 -24.77
C PRO A 386 1.75 10.39 -24.40
N THR A 387 2.16 11.24 -25.35
CA THR A 387 2.09 12.70 -25.17
C THR A 387 0.62 13.11 -25.09
N ARG A 388 0.31 14.08 -24.22
CA ARG A 388 -1.06 14.60 -24.08
C ARG A 388 -1.45 15.51 -25.24
#